data_AF-A0A820P6A1-F1
#
_entry.id   AF-A0A820P6A1-F1
#
_cell.length_a   1.000
_cell.length_b   1.000
_cell.length_c   1.000
_cell.angle_alpha   90.00
_cell.angle_beta   90.00
_cell.angle_gamma   90.00
#
_symmetry.space_group_name_H-M   'P 1'
#
loop_
_entity.id
_entity.type
_entity.pdbx_description
1 polymer ?
#
loop_
_entity_poly.entity_id
_entity_poly.type
_entity_poly.pdbx_seq_one_letter_code
_entity_poly.pdbx_strand_id
1 'polypeptide(L)'
;MAKDDMAFGSFQAYTSCSRNRDKAEEFGNTLFIMEVLIAFIADLSPLSEYSAEEEELVTPGVCFRVKSVKFDPTKNKHLIHLQLRQRFS
;
A
#
# COMPACT_ATOMS: atom_id res chain seq x y z
N MET A 1 -11.84 -7.86 -12.35
CA MET A 1 -11.75 -6.38 -12.39
C MET A 1 -12.96 -5.83 -11.65
N ALA A 2 -12.80 -4.80 -10.82
CA ALA A 2 -13.94 -4.17 -10.18
C ALA A 2 -14.90 -3.66 -11.26
N LYS A 3 -16.19 -3.97 -11.14
CA LYS A 3 -17.23 -3.66 -12.13
C LYS A 3 -17.57 -2.16 -12.22
N ASP A 4 -16.89 -1.32 -11.44
CA ASP A 4 -17.15 0.10 -11.32
C ASP A 4 -15.81 0.83 -11.03
N ASP A 5 -15.41 1.71 -11.93
CA ASP A 5 -14.15 2.48 -11.87
C ASP A 5 -14.12 3.49 -10.69
N MET A 6 -15.26 3.63 -10.01
CA MET A 6 -15.45 4.45 -8.80
C MET A 6 -15.42 3.64 -7.50
N ALA A 7 -15.34 2.30 -7.54
CA ALA A 7 -15.44 1.48 -6.34
C ALA A 7 -14.17 1.60 -5.47
N PHE A 8 -14.36 2.01 -4.22
CA PHE A 8 -13.32 2.02 -3.19
C PHE A 8 -13.46 0.81 -2.28
N GLY A 9 -12.36 0.11 -2.05
CA GLY A 9 -12.19 -0.78 -0.90
C GLY A 9 -11.76 0.01 0.33
N SER A 10 -11.69 -0.65 1.48
CA SER A 10 -11.07 -0.06 2.69
C SER A 10 -10.31 -1.11 3.49
N PHE A 11 -9.18 -0.70 4.05
CA PHE A 11 -8.42 -1.52 4.98
C PHE A 11 -9.21 -1.65 6.29
N GLN A 12 -9.53 -2.87 6.71
CA GLN A 12 -10.28 -3.11 7.96
C GLN A 12 -9.39 -3.19 9.19
N ALA A 13 -8.08 -3.36 8.99
CA ALA A 13 -7.07 -3.48 10.03
C ALA A 13 -5.91 -2.52 9.74
N TYR A 14 -5.05 -2.35 10.75
CA TYR A 14 -3.77 -1.71 10.53
C TYR A 14 -3.02 -2.46 9.44
N THR A 15 -2.53 -1.73 8.44
CA THR A 15 -1.79 -2.31 7.32
C THR A 15 -0.37 -1.77 7.40
N SER A 16 0.58 -2.64 7.73
CA SER A 16 2.00 -2.32 7.72
C SER A 16 2.49 -2.26 6.27
N CYS A 17 3.28 -1.25 5.97
CA CYS A 17 3.88 -1.03 4.66
C CYS A 17 5.21 -0.30 4.82
N SER A 18 5.96 -0.19 3.73
CA SER A 18 7.29 0.40 3.72
C SER A 18 7.34 1.51 2.67
N ARG A 19 7.97 2.64 3.01
CA ARG A 19 8.34 3.68 2.03
C ARG A 19 9.50 3.25 1.14
N ASN A 20 10.34 2.34 1.64
CA ASN A 20 11.46 1.79 0.91
C ASN A 20 10.98 0.66 -0.03
N ARG A 21 10.83 1.01 -1.31
CA ARG A 21 10.38 0.05 -2.33
C ARG A 21 11.29 -1.18 -2.43
N ASP A 22 12.61 -1.00 -2.32
CA ASP A 22 13.55 -2.10 -2.47
C ASP A 22 13.34 -3.13 -1.36
N LYS A 23 13.09 -2.64 -0.12
CA LYS A 23 12.72 -3.49 1.02
C LYS A 23 11.37 -4.18 0.79
N ALA A 24 10.34 -3.45 0.37
CA ALA A 24 9.03 -4.04 0.09
C ALA A 24 9.08 -5.11 -1.02
N GLU A 25 9.97 -4.95 -2.00
CA GLU A 25 10.14 -5.89 -3.10
C GLU A 25 10.79 -7.21 -2.71
N GLU A 26 11.44 -7.30 -1.54
CA GLU A 26 12.01 -8.55 -1.03
C GLU A 26 10.91 -9.57 -0.64
N PHE A 27 9.66 -9.12 -0.44
CA PHE A 27 8.57 -9.94 0.07
C PHE A 27 7.58 -10.41 -1.01
N GLY A 28 7.18 -11.68 -0.90
CA GLY A 28 6.08 -12.29 -1.66
C GLY A 28 6.19 -12.22 -3.19
N ASN A 29 5.11 -12.61 -3.87
CA ASN A 29 4.96 -12.54 -5.32
C ASN A 29 4.00 -11.43 -5.78
N THR A 30 3.58 -10.56 -4.85
CA THR A 30 2.67 -9.45 -5.11
C THR A 30 3.18 -8.22 -4.36
N LEU A 31 3.27 -7.10 -5.06
CA LEU A 31 3.62 -5.79 -4.50
C LEU A 31 2.44 -4.84 -4.66
N PHE A 32 1.97 -4.30 -3.54
CA PHE A 32 1.03 -3.19 -3.53
C PHE A 32 1.80 -1.87 -3.54
N ILE A 33 1.63 -1.08 -4.60
CA ILE A 33 2.29 0.22 -4.75
C ILE A 33 1.22 1.28 -4.47
N MET A 34 1.36 2.01 -3.36
CA MET A 34 0.34 2.89 -2.84
C MET A 34 0.69 4.36 -3.06
N GLU A 35 -0.08 5.05 -3.89
CA GLU A 35 -0.06 6.50 -3.99
C GLU A 35 -1.00 7.09 -2.93
N VAL A 36 -0.45 7.81 -1.96
CA VAL A 36 -1.23 8.41 -0.87
C VAL A 36 -1.65 9.82 -1.27
N LEU A 37 -2.96 10.05 -1.45
CA LEU A 37 -3.48 11.41 -1.66
C LEU A 37 -3.70 12.11 -0.32
N ILE A 38 -4.54 11.51 0.54
CA ILE A 38 -4.87 11.99 1.89
C ILE A 38 -5.20 10.75 2.73
N ALA A 39 -4.34 10.33 3.65
CA ALA A 39 -4.64 9.18 4.51
C ALA A 39 -3.97 9.35 5.88
N PHE A 40 -4.58 8.77 6.92
CA PHE A 40 -3.94 8.66 8.23
C PHE A 40 -2.96 7.50 8.23
N ILE A 41 -1.68 7.85 8.37
CA ILE A 41 -0.52 6.96 8.37
C ILE A 41 0.41 7.40 9.49
N ALA A 42 1.01 6.45 10.20
CA ALA A 42 2.03 6.72 11.21
C ALA A 42 3.39 6.20 10.75
N ASP A 43 4.43 7.03 10.86
CA ASP A 43 5.82 6.62 10.62
C ASP A 43 6.36 5.90 11.85
N LEU A 44 6.71 4.63 11.71
CA LEU A 44 7.26 3.80 12.78
C LEU A 44 8.78 3.73 12.76
N SER A 45 9.43 4.24 11.70
CA SER A 45 10.89 4.24 11.56
C SER A 45 11.65 4.79 12.78
N PRO A 46 11.18 5.85 13.48
CA PRO A 46 11.88 6.39 14.66
C PRO A 46 11.85 5.48 15.89
N LEU A 47 10.92 4.52 15.94
CA LEU A 47 10.70 3.63 17.09
C LEU A 47 11.09 2.18 16.77
N SER A 48 11.29 1.85 15.50
CA SER A 48 11.56 0.49 15.04
C SER A 48 13.03 0.11 15.22
N GLU A 49 13.27 -1.13 15.64
CA GLU A 49 14.61 -1.76 15.59
C GLU A 49 15.10 -1.96 14.14
N TYR A 50 14.18 -1.91 13.17
CA TYR A 50 14.43 -2.07 11.74
C TYR A 50 14.16 -0.77 10.99
N SER A 51 14.77 0.34 11.44
CA SER A 51 14.54 1.68 10.88
C SER A 51 14.79 1.78 9.37
N ALA A 52 15.65 0.92 8.80
CA ALA A 52 15.94 0.86 7.37
C ALA A 52 14.78 0.32 6.51
N GLU A 53 13.80 -0.35 7.12
CA GLU A 53 12.57 -0.74 6.42
C GLU A 53 11.67 0.47 6.14
N GLU A 54 11.88 1.59 6.81
CA GLU A 54 11.05 2.79 6.68
C GLU A 54 9.55 2.46 6.82
N GLU A 55 9.22 1.73 7.88
CA GLU A 55 7.86 1.23 8.11
C GLU A 55 6.87 2.38 8.35
N GLU A 56 5.75 2.30 7.64
CA GLU A 56 4.58 3.13 7.82
C GLU A 56 3.36 2.25 8.11
N LEU A 57 2.55 2.68 9.07
CA LEU A 57 1.34 1.98 9.48
C LEU A 57 0.11 2.74 8.99
N VAL A 58 -0.60 2.16 8.03
CA VAL A 58 -1.88 2.69 7.55
C VAL A 58 -2.97 2.30 8.52
N THR A 59 -3.76 3.29 8.95
CA THR A 59 -4.84 3.08 9.92
C THR A 59 -6.07 2.38 9.31
N PRO A 60 -6.84 1.61 10.11
CA PRO A 60 -8.12 1.08 9.68
C PRO A 60 -9.06 2.18 9.16
N GLY A 61 -9.81 1.87 8.10
CA GLY A 61 -10.78 2.78 7.49
C GLY A 61 -10.20 3.65 6.35
N VAL A 62 -8.89 3.64 6.12
CA VAL A 62 -8.32 4.22 4.89
C VAL A 62 -8.87 3.47 3.68
N CYS A 63 -9.41 4.22 2.73
CA CYS A 63 -9.97 3.71 1.50
C CYS A 63 -8.90 3.60 0.43
N PHE A 64 -9.03 2.60 -0.44
CA PHE A 64 -8.16 2.43 -1.59
C PHE A 64 -8.97 2.17 -2.85
N ARG A 65 -8.43 2.61 -3.98
CA ARG A 65 -8.90 2.22 -5.32
C ARG A 65 -7.75 1.58 -6.09
N VAL A 66 -8.02 0.46 -6.76
CA VAL A 66 -7.06 -0.16 -7.68
C VAL A 66 -7.00 0.68 -8.96
N LYS A 67 -5.82 1.24 -9.25
CA LYS A 67 -5.56 2.05 -10.45
C LYS A 67 -5.12 1.19 -11.62
N SER A 68 -4.27 0.20 -11.36
CA SER A 68 -3.84 -0.77 -12.37
C SER A 68 -3.30 -2.04 -11.72
N VAL A 69 -3.31 -3.11 -12.49
CA VAL A 69 -2.66 -4.38 -12.15
C VAL A 69 -1.76 -4.75 -13.30
N LYS A 70 -0.48 -4.99 -13.02
CA LYS A 70 0.52 -5.40 -13.99
C LYS A 70 1.25 -6.64 -13.49
N PHE A 71 1.80 -7.42 -14.40
CA PHE A 71 2.70 -8.51 -14.06
C PHE A 71 4.09 -8.17 -14.58
N ASP A 72 5.08 -8.23 -13.72
CA ASP A 72 6.49 -8.10 -14.06
C ASP A 72 7.06 -9.50 -14.25
N PRO A 73 7.33 -9.93 -15.51
CA PRO A 73 7.86 -11.27 -15.78
C PRO A 73 9.31 -11.43 -15.35
N THR A 74 10.09 -10.35 -15.27
CA THR A 74 11.49 -10.38 -14.85
C THR A 74 11.60 -10.64 -13.35
N LYS A 75 10.69 -10.04 -12.57
CA LYS A 75 10.63 -10.24 -11.12
C LYS A 75 9.65 -11.34 -10.69
N ASN A 76 8.94 -11.95 -11.64
CA ASN A 76 7.85 -12.90 -11.40
C ASN A 76 6.84 -12.39 -10.34
N LYS A 77 6.41 -11.13 -10.49
CA LYS A 77 5.67 -10.41 -9.44
C LYS A 77 4.47 -9.65 -10.00
N HIS A 78 3.33 -9.72 -9.29
CA HIS A 78 2.17 -8.87 -9.58
C HIS A 78 2.35 -7.50 -8.93
N LEU A 79 2.23 -6.44 -9.71
CA LEU A 79 2.26 -5.06 -9.25
C LEU A 79 0.83 -4.51 -9.24
N ILE A 80 0.30 -4.24 -8.05
CA ILE A 80 -1.04 -3.71 -7.86
C ILE A 80 -0.91 -2.25 -7.40
N HIS A 81 -1.20 -1.33 -8.31
CA HIS A 81 -1.16 0.09 -8.00
C HIS A 81 -2.45 0.51 -7.34
N LEU A 82 -2.34 1.04 -6.12
CA LEU A 82 -3.45 1.56 -5.33
C LEU A 82 -3.33 3.07 -5.20
N GLN A 83 -4.48 3.72 -5.16
CA GLN A 83 -4.59 5.11 -4.74
C GLN A 83 -5.35 5.16 -3.42
N LEU A 84 -4.74 5.75 -2.40
CA LEU A 84 -5.28 5.80 -1.03
C LEU A 84 -5.90 7.17 -0.75
N ARG A 85 -7.04 7.14 -0.05
CA ARG A 85 -7.71 8.33 0.49
C ARG A 85 -8.42 8.02 1.81
N GLN A 86 -8.69 9.02 2.61
CA GLN A 86 -9.54 8.89 3.78
C GLN A 86 -10.99 8.64 3.35
N ARG A 87 -11.72 7.80 4.11
CA ARG A 87 -13.14 7.51 3.82
C ARG A 87 -14.03 8.75 3.84
N PHE A 88 -13.69 9.73 4.67
CA PHE A 88 -14.42 10.98 4.83
C PHE A 88 -13.50 12.14 4.43
N SER A 89 -13.43 12.45 3.14
CA SER A 89 -12.89 13.72 2.63
C SER A 89 -13.86 14.31 1.63
#